data_AF-A0A945FBD3-F1
#
_entry.id   AF-A0A945FBD3-F1
#
_cell.length_a   1.000
_cell.length_b   1.000
_cell.length_c   1.000
_cell.angle_alpha   90.00
_cell.angle_beta   90.00
_cell.angle_gamma   90.00
#
_symmetry.space_group_name_H-M   'P 1'
#
loop_
_entity.id
_entity.type
_entity.pdbx_description
1 polymer ?
#
loop_
_entity_poly.entity_id
_entity_poly.type
_entity_poly.pdbx_seq_one_letter_code
_entity_poly.pdbx_strand_id
1 'polypeptide(L)'
;MVEYKGETIMKNRLNSNKGFTLIELVMVIVILGILAAVAIPRFIDLQGNARTSVANGLTGAMAGQITMLHARSLISSTTYTPTIVVASIDTSGITSITAAAAAVTAVIDGVTFTWTYTVNGGASGGAQSDQLAESF
;
A
#
# COMPACT_ATOMS: atom_id res chain seq x y z
N MET A 1 -9.79 43.59 78.04
CA MET A 1 -10.35 42.30 77.59
C MET A 1 -10.64 42.44 76.10
N VAL A 2 -9.98 41.65 75.26
CA VAL A 2 -10.03 41.71 73.79
C VAL A 2 -11.08 40.72 73.30
N GLU A 3 -11.93 41.10 72.34
CA GLU A 3 -12.62 40.13 71.50
C GLU A 3 -12.50 40.56 70.03
N TYR A 4 -11.62 39.84 69.31
CA TYR A 4 -11.56 39.84 67.86
C TYR A 4 -12.63 38.85 67.38
N LYS A 5 -13.64 39.32 66.64
CA LYS A 5 -14.55 38.43 65.90
C LYS A 5 -14.32 38.64 64.41
N GLY A 6 -13.76 37.60 63.79
CA GLY A 6 -13.24 37.63 62.43
C GLY A 6 -14.31 37.90 61.39
N GLU A 7 -13.94 38.73 60.41
CA GLU A 7 -14.58 38.76 59.11
C GLU A 7 -13.70 37.97 58.13
N THR A 8 -14.28 36.93 57.55
CA THR A 8 -13.58 36.00 56.66
C THR A 8 -13.12 36.73 55.41
N ILE A 9 -11.80 36.84 55.26
CA ILE A 9 -11.15 37.38 54.07
C ILE A 9 -11.48 36.43 52.89
N MET A 10 -12.52 36.77 52.14
CA MET A 10 -12.84 36.13 50.87
C MET A 10 -11.72 36.47 49.87
N LYS A 11 -10.71 35.59 49.80
CA LYS A 11 -9.69 35.59 48.76
C LYS A 11 -10.38 35.25 47.44
N ASN A 12 -10.91 36.27 46.76
CA ASN A 12 -11.39 36.12 45.40
C ASN A 12 -10.21 35.64 44.55
N ARG A 13 -10.28 34.40 44.05
CA ARG A 13 -9.21 33.84 43.24
C ARG A 13 -9.04 34.72 42.01
N LEU A 14 -7.83 35.23 41.81
CA LEU A 14 -7.44 35.90 40.58
C LEU A 14 -7.48 34.86 39.46
N ASN A 15 -8.62 34.77 38.76
CA ASN A 15 -8.73 33.99 37.55
C ASN A 15 -7.86 34.66 36.48
N SER A 16 -6.59 34.26 36.37
CA SER A 16 -5.74 34.57 35.23
C SER A 16 -6.23 33.76 34.03
N ASN A 17 -7.32 34.21 33.42
CA ASN A 17 -7.72 33.76 32.10
C ASN A 17 -6.74 34.38 31.09
N LYS A 18 -5.56 33.76 30.97
CA LYS A 18 -4.61 34.03 29.88
C LYS A 18 -5.23 33.50 28.59
N GLY A 19 -5.98 34.36 27.89
CA GLY A 19 -6.44 34.05 26.54
C GLY A 19 -5.27 33.96 25.57
N PHE A 20 -5.39 33.09 24.56
CA PHE A 20 -4.48 33.09 23.40
C PHE A 20 -4.50 34.47 22.75
N THR A 21 -3.33 35.02 22.48
CA THR A 21 -3.20 36.28 21.75
C THR A 21 -3.51 36.05 20.27
N LEU A 22 -4.07 37.06 19.61
CA LEU A 22 -4.28 37.00 18.15
C LEU A 22 -2.96 36.79 17.40
N ILE A 23 -1.86 37.32 17.92
CA ILE A 23 -0.55 37.14 17.31
C ILE A 23 -0.04 35.70 17.42
N GLU A 24 -0.34 34.98 18.52
CA GLU A 24 -0.02 33.56 18.63
C GLU A 24 -0.79 32.72 17.60
N LEU A 25 -2.07 33.02 17.36
CA LEU A 25 -2.82 32.30 16.34
C LEU A 25 -2.31 32.62 14.93
N VAL A 26 -2.01 33.90 14.65
CA VAL A 26 -1.49 34.34 13.35
C VAL A 26 -0.10 33.75 13.07
N MET A 27 0.81 33.73 14.05
CA MET A 27 2.13 33.16 13.83
C MET A 27 2.07 31.66 13.56
N VAL A 28 1.15 30.93 14.20
CA VAL A 28 0.99 29.48 14.01
C VAL A 28 0.56 29.16 12.58
N ILE A 29 -0.45 29.85 12.05
CA ILE A 29 -0.89 29.61 10.67
C ILE A 29 0.15 30.04 9.63
N VAL A 30 0.96 31.06 9.93
CA VAL A 30 2.09 31.47 9.07
C VAL A 30 3.16 30.39 9.04
N ILE A 31 3.55 29.86 10.20
CA ILE A 31 4.54 28.78 10.29
C ILE A 31 4.01 27.51 9.61
N LEU A 32 2.77 27.10 9.90
CA LEU A 32 2.14 25.95 9.26
C LEU A 32 1.98 26.16 7.75
N GLY A 33 1.73 27.40 7.30
CA GLY A 33 1.65 27.75 5.88
C GLY A 33 2.98 27.53 5.15
N ILE A 34 4.10 27.97 5.75
CA ILE A 34 5.44 27.77 5.18
C ILE A 34 5.80 26.27 5.18
N LEU A 35 5.55 25.57 6.29
CA LEU A 35 5.82 24.14 6.40
C LEU A 35 4.99 23.35 5.38
N ALA A 36 3.72 23.69 5.19
CA ALA A 36 2.85 23.04 4.21
C ALA A 36 3.33 23.30 2.77
N ALA A 37 3.74 24.54 2.45
CA ALA A 37 4.24 24.90 1.12
C ALA A 37 5.47 24.07 0.71
N VAL A 38 6.36 23.73 1.66
CA VAL A 38 7.55 22.91 1.39
C VAL A 38 7.28 21.41 1.53
N ALA A 39 6.41 21.00 2.46
CA ALA A 39 6.15 19.58 2.74
C ALA A 39 5.27 18.92 1.68
N ILE A 40 4.25 19.62 1.15
CA ILE A 40 3.28 19.04 0.21
C ILE A 40 3.94 18.53 -1.08
N PRO A 41 4.80 19.30 -1.79
CA PRO A 41 5.44 18.82 -3.02
C PRO A 41 6.26 17.56 -2.78
N ARG A 42 7.08 17.57 -1.72
CA ARG A 42 7.90 16.41 -1.33
C ARG A 42 7.04 15.19 -0.97
N PHE A 43 5.91 15.38 -0.29
CA PHE A 43 5.01 14.29 0.05
C PHE A 43 4.38 13.64 -1.18
N ILE A 44 4.04 14.42 -2.21
CA ILE A 44 3.53 13.90 -3.49
C ILE A 44 4.61 13.09 -4.20
N ASP A 45 5.84 13.60 -4.26
CA ASP A 45 6.98 12.89 -4.86
C ASP A 45 7.28 11.57 -4.13
N LEU A 46 7.25 11.59 -2.80
CA LEU A 46 7.45 10.38 -1.98
C LEU A 46 6.37 9.33 -2.25
N GLN A 47 5.11 9.73 -2.39
CA GLN A 47 4.03 8.80 -2.76
C GLN A 47 4.26 8.21 -4.16
N GLY A 48 4.65 9.01 -5.15
CA GLY A 48 4.97 8.53 -6.49
C GLY A 48 6.14 7.52 -6.49
N ASN A 49 7.20 7.83 -5.74
CA ASN A 49 8.35 6.94 -5.58
C ASN A 49 7.99 5.66 -4.83
N ALA A 50 7.15 5.75 -3.79
CA ALA A 50 6.67 4.59 -3.04
C ALA A 50 5.86 3.63 -3.95
N ARG A 51 4.93 4.18 -4.75
CA ARG A 51 4.14 3.39 -5.71
C ARG A 51 5.03 2.68 -6.73
N THR A 52 6.00 3.39 -7.28
CA THR A 52 6.97 2.83 -8.23
C THR A 52 7.84 1.75 -7.57
N SER A 53 8.24 1.93 -6.31
CA SER A 53 9.01 0.95 -5.56
C SER A 53 8.21 -0.34 -5.32
N VAL A 54 6.93 -0.23 -4.95
CA VAL A 54 6.02 -1.39 -4.80
C VAL A 54 5.85 -2.10 -6.14
N ALA A 55 5.62 -1.37 -7.24
CA ALA A 55 5.49 -1.95 -8.58
C ALA A 55 6.78 -2.68 -9.03
N ASN A 56 7.95 -2.12 -8.76
CA ASN A 56 9.24 -2.76 -9.06
C ASN A 56 9.47 -4.02 -8.21
N GLY A 57 9.15 -3.97 -6.91
CA GLY A 57 9.23 -5.13 -6.02
C GLY A 57 8.32 -6.27 -6.48
N LEU A 58 7.09 -5.94 -6.86
CA LEU A 58 6.13 -6.88 -7.44
C LEU A 58 6.65 -7.50 -8.75
N THR A 59 7.25 -6.69 -9.64
CA THR A 59 7.86 -7.18 -10.89
C THR A 59 8.96 -8.21 -10.61
N GLY A 60 9.85 -7.92 -9.67
CA GLY A 60 10.92 -8.83 -9.27
C GLY A 60 10.39 -10.13 -8.65
N ALA A 61 9.38 -10.02 -7.78
CA ALA A 61 8.73 -11.18 -7.19
C ALA A 61 8.06 -12.06 -8.26
N MET A 62 7.37 -11.47 -9.24
CA MET A 62 6.79 -12.20 -10.37
C MET A 62 7.86 -12.93 -11.19
N ALA A 63 8.95 -12.27 -11.55
CA ALA A 63 10.04 -12.87 -12.32
C ALA A 63 10.67 -14.08 -11.58
N GLY A 64 10.87 -13.96 -10.27
CA GLY A 64 11.37 -15.04 -9.43
C GLY A 64 10.40 -16.23 -9.37
N GLN A 65 9.11 -15.97 -9.16
CA GLN A 65 8.08 -17.00 -9.12
C GLN A 65 7.92 -17.71 -10.46
N ILE A 66 7.94 -16.97 -11.58
CA ILE A 66 7.89 -17.54 -12.93
C ILE A 66 9.07 -18.48 -13.15
N THR A 67 10.29 -18.07 -12.79
CA THR A 67 11.49 -18.91 -12.93
C THR A 67 11.36 -20.20 -12.12
N MET A 68 10.90 -20.10 -10.88
CA MET A 68 10.71 -21.27 -10.01
C MET A 68 9.62 -22.20 -10.54
N LEU A 69 8.48 -21.66 -10.98
CA LEU A 69 7.40 -22.46 -11.57
C LEU A 69 7.82 -23.08 -12.90
N HIS A 70 8.64 -22.39 -13.70
CA HIS A 70 9.22 -22.94 -14.91
C HIS A 70 10.12 -24.14 -14.60
N ALA A 71 11.02 -24.03 -13.62
CA ALA A 71 11.84 -25.15 -13.18
C ALA A 71 10.99 -26.34 -12.68
N ARG A 72 9.92 -26.08 -11.93
CA ARG A 72 8.97 -27.13 -11.51
C ARG A 72 8.23 -27.77 -12.68
N SER A 73 7.88 -26.99 -13.71
CA SER A 73 7.19 -27.51 -14.89
C SER A 73 8.04 -28.50 -15.69
N LEU A 74 9.36 -28.28 -15.76
CA LEU A 74 10.29 -29.17 -16.45
C LEU A 74 10.42 -30.54 -15.74
N ILE A 75 10.24 -30.58 -14.43
CA ILE A 75 10.39 -31.79 -13.61
C ILE A 75 9.05 -32.53 -13.45
N SER A 76 7.97 -31.78 -13.23
CA SER A 76 6.66 -32.31 -12.84
C SER A 76 5.61 -32.22 -13.95
N SER A 77 5.99 -31.81 -15.17
CA SER A 77 5.10 -31.59 -16.33
C SER A 77 3.84 -30.74 -16.03
N THR A 78 3.90 -29.91 -14.98
CA THR A 78 2.80 -29.06 -14.53
C THR A 78 2.85 -27.71 -15.22
N THR A 79 1.80 -27.33 -15.94
CA THR A 79 1.66 -26.00 -16.55
C THR A 79 1.41 -24.96 -15.46
N TYR A 80 2.13 -23.83 -15.50
CA TYR A 80 1.86 -22.69 -14.63
C TYR A 80 1.01 -21.66 -15.36
N THR A 81 0.03 -21.10 -14.65
CA THR A 81 -0.76 -19.98 -15.12
C THR A 81 -0.36 -18.70 -14.36
N PRO A 82 -0.60 -17.53 -14.94
CA PRO A 82 -0.38 -16.23 -14.31
C PRO A 82 -1.12 -16.07 -12.98
N THR A 83 -2.31 -16.69 -12.87
CA THR A 83 -3.12 -16.72 -11.65
C THR A 83 -2.38 -17.42 -10.50
N ILE A 84 -1.65 -18.49 -10.78
CA ILE A 84 -0.84 -19.21 -9.77
C ILE A 84 0.37 -18.37 -9.35
N VAL A 85 1.01 -17.67 -10.31
CA VAL A 85 2.14 -16.76 -10.04
C VAL A 85 1.73 -15.65 -9.07
N VAL A 86 0.57 -15.03 -9.30
CA VAL A 86 0.08 -13.92 -8.48
C VAL A 86 -0.33 -14.37 -7.07
N ALA A 87 -0.85 -15.59 -6.92
CA ALA A 87 -1.28 -16.13 -5.64
C ALA A 87 -0.12 -16.38 -4.64
N SER A 88 1.14 -16.44 -5.11
CA SER A 88 2.31 -16.74 -4.27
C SER A 88 3.17 -15.52 -3.94
N ILE A 89 2.73 -14.31 -4.30
CA ILE A 89 3.48 -13.06 -4.09
C ILE A 89 2.85 -12.24 -2.97
N ASP A 90 3.68 -11.55 -2.19
CA ASP A 90 3.20 -10.55 -1.25
C ASP A 90 2.53 -9.39 -2.00
N THR A 91 1.24 -9.19 -1.75
CA THR A 91 0.44 -8.12 -2.36
C THR A 91 0.27 -6.91 -1.44
N SER A 92 1.08 -6.80 -0.39
CA SER A 92 1.05 -5.66 0.53
C SER A 92 1.29 -4.34 -0.22
N GLY A 93 0.41 -3.36 0.02
CA GLY A 93 0.43 -2.07 -0.68
C GLY A 93 -0.21 -2.09 -2.07
N ILE A 94 -0.76 -3.22 -2.52
CA ILE A 94 -1.53 -3.32 -3.77
C ILE A 94 -3.01 -3.26 -3.44
N THR A 95 -3.74 -2.34 -4.09
CA THR A 95 -5.20 -2.18 -3.95
C THR A 95 -5.97 -3.32 -4.60
N SER A 96 -5.52 -3.76 -5.79
CA SER A 96 -6.08 -4.95 -6.46
C SER A 96 -5.07 -5.51 -7.44
N ILE A 97 -5.05 -6.83 -7.61
CA ILE A 97 -4.25 -7.51 -8.63
C ILE A 97 -5.14 -8.44 -9.44
N THR A 98 -5.01 -8.38 -10.76
CA THR A 98 -5.76 -9.22 -11.71
C THR A 98 -4.77 -9.91 -12.64
N ALA A 99 -4.84 -11.23 -12.72
CA ALA A 99 -4.06 -12.04 -13.63
C ALA A 99 -4.95 -12.53 -14.79
N ALA A 100 -4.65 -12.10 -16.00
CA ALA A 100 -5.28 -12.55 -17.24
C ALA A 100 -4.35 -13.49 -18.02
N ALA A 101 -4.79 -14.01 -19.17
CA ALA A 101 -4.06 -15.01 -19.97
C ALA A 101 -2.79 -14.49 -20.67
N ALA A 102 -2.62 -13.17 -20.85
CA ALA A 102 -1.38 -12.57 -21.38
C ALA A 102 -0.83 -11.37 -20.56
N ALA A 103 -1.46 -11.04 -19.42
CA ALA A 103 -1.08 -9.86 -18.65
C ALA A 103 -1.42 -10.01 -17.17
N VAL A 104 -0.64 -9.34 -16.32
CA VAL A 104 -0.96 -9.08 -14.92
C VAL A 104 -1.15 -7.58 -14.76
N THR A 105 -2.23 -7.17 -14.10
CA THR A 105 -2.53 -5.77 -13.82
C THR A 105 -2.65 -5.57 -12.32
N ALA A 106 -1.89 -4.63 -11.76
CA ALA A 106 -1.99 -4.22 -10.36
C ALA A 106 -2.42 -2.76 -10.27
N VAL A 107 -3.27 -2.46 -9.29
CA VAL A 107 -3.65 -1.09 -8.93
C VAL A 107 -3.00 -0.76 -7.60
N ILE A 108 -2.27 0.35 -7.54
CA ILE A 108 -1.59 0.85 -6.34
C ILE A 108 -2.03 2.30 -6.14
N ASP A 109 -2.79 2.57 -5.07
CA ASP A 109 -3.34 3.90 -4.76
C ASP A 109 -4.05 4.56 -5.96
N GLY A 110 -4.83 3.77 -6.71
CA GLY A 110 -5.57 4.24 -7.89
C GLY A 110 -4.76 4.36 -9.18
N VAL A 111 -3.46 4.00 -9.18
CA VAL A 111 -2.62 3.96 -10.38
C VAL A 111 -2.50 2.53 -10.89
N THR A 112 -2.72 2.33 -12.19
CA THR A 112 -2.67 1.02 -12.84
C THR A 112 -1.29 0.73 -13.43
N PHE A 113 -0.73 -0.42 -13.07
CA PHE A 113 0.47 -1.01 -13.63
C PHE A 113 0.11 -2.30 -14.35
N THR A 114 0.62 -2.50 -15.57
CA THR A 114 0.36 -3.70 -16.37
C THR A 114 1.66 -4.30 -16.85
N TRP A 115 1.84 -5.60 -16.60
CA TRP A 115 2.93 -6.42 -17.10
C TRP A 115 2.39 -7.41 -18.12
N THR A 116 2.91 -7.35 -19.33
CA THR A 116 2.60 -8.31 -20.38
C THR A 116 3.68 -9.39 -20.42
N TYR A 117 3.29 -10.62 -20.71
CA TYR A 117 4.23 -11.69 -20.99
C TYR A 117 3.83 -12.40 -22.28
N THR A 118 4.84 -12.86 -23.02
CA THR A 118 4.64 -13.72 -24.17
C THR A 118 4.68 -15.16 -23.68
N VAL A 119 3.54 -15.84 -23.66
CA VAL A 119 3.54 -17.30 -23.60
C VAL A 119 4.08 -17.81 -24.94
N ASN A 120 5.36 -18.17 -24.98
CA ASN A 120 5.85 -19.03 -26.05
C ASN A 120 5.13 -20.37 -25.89
N GLY A 121 4.32 -20.74 -26.89
CA GLY A 121 3.32 -21.79 -26.83
C GLY A 121 3.69 -23.01 -25.99
N GLY A 122 3.29 -22.97 -24.71
CA GLY A 122 3.03 -24.14 -23.90
C GLY A 122 1.53 -24.36 -23.97
N ALA A 123 1.13 -25.43 -24.65
CA ALA A 123 -0.24 -25.78 -25.00
C ALA A 123 -1.29 -25.35 -23.94
N SER A 124 -2.10 -24.35 -24.29
CA SER A 124 -3.49 -24.29 -23.86
C SER A 124 -4.25 -25.36 -24.62
N GLY A 125 -4.32 -26.58 -24.07
CA GLY A 125 -5.00 -27.69 -24.73
C GLY A 125 -5.12 -28.94 -23.87
N GLY A 126 -6.29 -29.11 -23.26
CA GLY A 126 -6.80 -30.41 -22.83
C GLY A 126 -6.90 -30.57 -21.32
N ALA A 127 -8.13 -30.58 -20.81
CA ALA A 127 -8.45 -31.45 -19.68
C ALA A 127 -7.94 -32.85 -20.03
N GLN A 128 -7.09 -33.43 -19.20
CA GLN A 128 -6.68 -34.83 -19.33
C GLN A 128 -7.86 -35.71 -18.88
N SER A 129 -8.91 -35.77 -19.72
CA SER A 129 -10.01 -36.70 -19.56
C SER A 129 -9.60 -38.05 -20.16
N ASP A 130 -9.20 -38.94 -19.28
CA ASP A 130 -9.50 -40.39 -19.29
C ASP A 130 -10.16 -40.94 -20.57
N GLN A 131 -9.37 -41.55 -21.46
CA GLN A 131 -9.71 -42.51 -22.53
C GLN A 131 -8.34 -43.05 -23.03
N LEU A 132 -7.94 -44.33 -23.02
CA LEU A 132 -8.63 -45.53 -23.45
C LEU A 132 -8.01 -46.75 -22.74
N ALA A 133 -8.80 -47.38 -21.88
CA ALA A 133 -8.80 -48.84 -21.83
C ALA A 133 -9.67 -49.35 -23.00
N GLU A 134 -9.25 -50.49 -23.56
CA GLU A 134 -9.98 -51.44 -24.41
C GLU A 134 -9.70 -51.52 -25.93
N SER A 135 -9.46 -52.77 -26.34
CA SER A 135 -9.28 -53.38 -27.69
C SER A 135 -7.98 -53.01 -28.42
N PHE A 136 -7.04 -53.92 -28.72
CA PHE A 136 -7.00 -55.37 -28.88
C PHE A 136 -5.77 -55.98 -28.19
#